data_AF-A0AAX3XAW0-F1
#
_entry.id   AF-A0AAX3XAW0-F1
#
_cell.length_a   1.000
_cell.length_b   1.000
_cell.length_c   1.000
_cell.angle_alpha   90.00
_cell.angle_beta   90.00
_cell.angle_gamma   90.00
#
_symmetry.space_group_name_H-M   'P 1'
#
loop_
_entity.id
_entity.type
_entity.pdbx_description
1 polymer ?
#
loop_
_entity_poly.entity_id
_entity_poly.type
_entity_poly.pdbx_seq_one_letter_code
_entity_poly.pdbx_strand_id
1 'polypeptide(L)'
;MISIGMGTENSSKVLASLIKMLRPLKIIEIGAGYSTIVMLNSIIEYFNELKNDINLSNNENWSERLSIILPPNKLENIPIPKLISIDDGMGEGSSANKVWEIIENNPAYKMHSEIIKKNFYHINMKDIQQWGKIDLIWLDAGTLVDDAFFLNRLTPQLSEGGIIALHEPFFTSIINNNGNKLLRSIRTPLWEEISKHLSDQYEIISLTENHKYRQSGLGLIRKKTKYELIYRKESFQEEMLIINQAPILPDFGDITKKNYHPISILKNKANRIIYSAIQLEFNSIEKIKQITFLDIKTIEKSLKSLTSYGLIYNENKIFKLNDIIWEKLPSNSQKNKINIYHKDILDKIISNLNFNEIYSEQEISSFCSMFDRDFATLRRTLIDLSYLKRDNNGNYKRIN
;
A
#
# COMPACT_ATOMS: atom_id res chain seq x y z
N MET A 1 0.69 -36.39 8.95
CA MET A 1 1.40 -35.10 9.11
C MET A 1 1.55 -34.48 7.72
N ILE A 2 1.05 -33.27 7.49
CA ILE A 2 1.30 -32.50 6.25
C ILE A 2 2.75 -32.03 6.31
N SER A 3 3.50 -32.13 5.22
CA SER A 3 4.88 -31.65 5.17
C SER A 3 4.92 -30.14 5.36
N ILE A 4 5.54 -29.68 6.44
CA ILE A 4 5.74 -28.25 6.73
C ILE A 4 6.76 -27.61 5.75
N GLY A 5 7.52 -28.42 4.99
CA GLY A 5 8.75 -28.01 4.29
C GLY A 5 8.68 -27.73 2.79
N MET A 6 7.63 -27.09 2.28
CA MET A 6 7.60 -26.59 0.88
C MET A 6 7.84 -25.08 0.78
N GLY A 7 8.43 -24.47 1.81
CA GLY A 7 8.83 -23.06 1.77
C GLY A 7 7.74 -22.06 2.17
N THR A 8 6.63 -22.51 2.79
CA THR A 8 5.53 -21.63 3.20
C THR A 8 5.48 -21.34 4.71
N GLU A 9 6.52 -21.67 5.47
CA GLU A 9 6.51 -21.67 6.93
C GLU A 9 6.30 -20.27 7.53
N ASN A 10 6.88 -19.24 6.90
CA ASN A 10 6.74 -17.85 7.32
C ASN A 10 5.59 -17.16 6.57
N SER A 11 5.45 -17.39 5.26
CA SER A 11 4.34 -16.84 4.47
C SER A 11 2.98 -17.26 5.02
N SER A 12 2.81 -18.52 5.45
CA SER A 12 1.57 -19.00 6.06
C SER A 12 1.22 -18.26 7.35
N LYS A 13 2.20 -17.84 8.15
CA LYS A 13 1.95 -17.03 9.35
C LYS A 13 1.49 -15.62 8.99
N VAL A 14 2.09 -15.03 7.97
CA VAL A 14 1.64 -13.73 7.45
C VAL A 14 0.22 -13.84 6.88
N LEU A 15 -0.08 -14.90 6.13
CA LEU A 15 -1.44 -15.18 5.63
C LEU A 15 -2.44 -15.33 6.76
N ALA A 16 -2.09 -16.05 7.84
CA ALA A 16 -2.95 -16.17 9.01
C ALA A 16 -3.29 -14.80 9.62
N SER A 17 -2.28 -13.94 9.81
CA SER A 17 -2.48 -12.57 10.29
C SER A 17 -3.32 -11.73 9.32
N LEU A 18 -3.04 -11.83 8.01
CA LEU A 18 -3.80 -11.12 6.98
C LEU A 18 -5.27 -11.52 7.00
N ILE A 19 -5.58 -12.81 7.11
CA ILE A 19 -6.96 -13.30 7.18
C ILE A 19 -7.68 -12.72 8.40
N LYS A 20 -7.03 -12.69 9.58
CA LYS A 20 -7.63 -12.11 10.79
C LYS A 20 -7.83 -10.59 10.70
N MET A 21 -6.93 -9.88 10.02
CA MET A 21 -7.01 -8.43 9.81
C MET A 21 -8.05 -8.05 8.77
N LEU A 22 -8.06 -8.75 7.62
CA LEU A 22 -8.97 -8.49 6.51
C LEU A 22 -10.40 -9.00 6.78
N ARG A 23 -10.54 -10.04 7.62
CA ARG A 23 -11.79 -10.77 7.87
C ARG A 23 -12.55 -11.09 6.55
N PRO A 24 -11.89 -11.73 5.58
CA PRO A 24 -12.42 -11.91 4.23
C PRO A 24 -13.69 -12.77 4.24
N LEU A 25 -14.65 -12.56 3.34
CA LEU A 25 -15.77 -13.48 3.16
C LEU A 25 -15.47 -14.56 2.13
N LYS A 26 -14.65 -14.22 1.13
CA LYS A 26 -14.26 -15.16 0.08
C LYS A 26 -12.76 -15.14 -0.15
N ILE A 27 -12.15 -16.30 -0.01
CA ILE A 27 -10.74 -16.55 -0.26
C ILE A 27 -10.62 -17.55 -1.41
N ILE A 28 -9.76 -17.27 -2.39
CA ILE A 28 -9.35 -18.25 -3.41
C ILE A 28 -7.92 -18.69 -3.10
N GLU A 29 -7.67 -19.99 -3.12
CA GLU A 29 -6.34 -20.58 -3.08
C GLU A 29 -6.09 -21.38 -4.37
N ILE A 30 -4.93 -21.15 -4.98
CA ILE A 30 -4.39 -21.98 -6.06
C ILE A 30 -3.16 -22.72 -5.53
N GLY A 31 -3.28 -24.04 -5.38
CA GLY A 31 -2.29 -24.88 -4.72
C GLY A 31 -2.69 -25.25 -3.30
N ALA A 32 -3.12 -26.49 -3.08
CA ALA A 32 -3.57 -26.99 -1.79
C ALA A 32 -2.41 -27.63 -1.01
N GLY A 33 -2.21 -27.18 0.24
CA GLY A 33 -1.11 -27.65 1.07
C GLY A 33 -1.21 -27.27 2.54
N TYR A 34 -0.05 -27.08 3.18
CA TYR A 34 0.04 -26.68 4.58
C TYR A 34 -0.65 -25.32 4.83
N SER A 35 -0.47 -24.38 3.89
CA SER A 35 -1.10 -23.05 3.86
C SER A 35 -2.63 -23.15 3.93
N THR A 36 -3.25 -24.12 3.25
CA THR A 36 -4.71 -24.37 3.30
C THR A 36 -5.22 -24.56 4.73
N ILE A 37 -4.56 -25.41 5.52
CA ILE A 37 -4.97 -25.70 6.90
C ILE A 37 -4.77 -24.47 7.80
N VAL A 38 -3.67 -23.75 7.60
CA VAL A 38 -3.39 -22.51 8.34
C VAL A 38 -4.47 -21.45 8.04
N MET A 39 -4.86 -21.29 6.77
CA MET A 39 -5.92 -20.39 6.38
C MET A 39 -7.26 -20.81 6.97
N LEU A 40 -7.64 -22.09 6.92
CA LEU A 40 -8.89 -22.59 7.51
C LEU A 40 -8.96 -22.38 9.03
N ASN A 41 -7.88 -22.64 9.75
CA ASN A 41 -7.81 -22.34 11.18
C ASN A 41 -8.01 -20.85 11.45
N SER A 42 -7.32 -20.00 10.69
CA SER A 42 -7.44 -18.55 10.81
C SER A 42 -8.87 -18.07 10.53
N ILE A 43 -9.54 -18.68 9.54
CA ILE A 43 -10.94 -18.40 9.19
C ILE A 43 -11.88 -18.70 10.36
N ILE A 44 -11.76 -19.90 10.91
CA ILE A 44 -12.59 -20.32 12.04
C ILE A 44 -12.36 -19.41 13.25
N GLU A 45 -11.10 -19.09 13.54
CA GLU A 45 -10.73 -18.22 14.66
C GLU A 45 -11.36 -16.84 14.53
N TYR A 46 -11.17 -16.11 13.41
CA TYR A 46 -11.77 -14.77 13.32
C TYR A 46 -13.30 -14.83 13.20
N PHE A 47 -13.88 -15.89 12.62
CA PHE A 47 -15.34 -16.02 12.55
C PHE A 47 -15.95 -16.16 13.95
N ASN A 48 -15.28 -16.86 14.87
CA ASN A 48 -15.66 -16.93 16.27
C ASN A 48 -15.41 -15.60 17.00
N GLU A 49 -14.29 -14.91 16.73
CA GLU A 49 -14.04 -13.56 17.25
C GLU A 49 -15.12 -12.57 16.81
N LEU A 50 -15.57 -12.63 15.56
CA LEU A 50 -16.62 -11.76 15.03
C LEU A 50 -17.96 -12.00 15.72
N LYS A 51 -18.32 -13.26 16.01
CA LYS A 51 -19.51 -13.59 16.82
C LYS A 51 -19.39 -13.04 18.23
N ASN A 52 -18.21 -13.15 18.84
CA ASN A 52 -17.95 -12.60 20.16
C ASN A 52 -18.01 -11.06 20.18
N ASP A 53 -17.44 -10.40 19.17
CA ASP A 53 -17.49 -8.94 19.00
C ASP A 53 -18.96 -8.44 18.93
N ILE A 54 -19.85 -9.17 18.24
CA ILE A 54 -21.29 -8.85 18.18
C ILE A 54 -21.99 -9.07 19.53
N ASN A 55 -21.66 -10.14 20.24
CA ASN A 55 -22.21 -10.37 21.59
C ASN A 55 -21.77 -9.28 22.56
N LEU A 56 -20.52 -8.81 22.44
CA LEU A 56 -19.97 -7.71 23.23
C LEU A 56 -20.60 -6.37 22.86
N SER A 57 -20.90 -6.10 21.58
CA SER A 57 -21.56 -4.85 21.19
C SER A 57 -22.96 -4.68 21.78
N ASN A 58 -23.61 -5.79 22.13
CA ASN A 58 -24.90 -5.79 22.82
C ASN A 58 -24.79 -5.61 24.34
N ASN A 59 -23.57 -5.53 24.89
CA ASN A 59 -23.30 -5.44 26.33
C ASN A 59 -22.44 -4.20 26.63
N GLU A 60 -23.04 -3.17 27.23
CA GLU A 60 -22.47 -1.82 27.40
C GLU A 60 -21.24 -1.74 28.34
N ASN A 61 -20.82 -2.86 28.94
CA ASN A 61 -19.84 -2.87 30.03
C ASN A 61 -18.36 -2.65 29.60
N TRP A 62 -18.05 -2.47 28.30
CA TRP A 62 -16.66 -2.31 27.86
C TRP A 62 -16.44 -1.20 26.81
N SER A 63 -16.60 0.05 27.24
CA SER A 63 -16.55 1.26 26.41
C SER A 63 -15.27 1.40 25.55
N GLU A 64 -14.11 1.00 26.07
CA GLU A 64 -12.83 1.06 25.32
C GLU A 64 -12.78 0.03 24.18
N ARG A 65 -13.26 -1.20 24.40
CA ARG A 65 -13.28 -2.21 23.35
C ARG A 65 -14.29 -1.84 22.26
N LEU A 66 -15.43 -1.25 22.65
CA LEU A 66 -16.46 -0.76 21.73
C LEU A 66 -16.02 0.45 20.90
N SER A 67 -15.03 1.23 21.36
CA SER A 67 -14.48 2.34 20.57
C SER A 67 -13.50 1.89 19.47
N ILE A 68 -13.00 0.64 19.55
CA ILE A 68 -12.01 0.07 18.63
C ILE A 68 -12.64 -0.96 17.69
N ILE A 69 -13.57 -1.78 18.17
CA ILE A 69 -14.35 -2.67 17.31
C ILE A 69 -15.26 -1.77 16.46
N LEU A 70 -15.23 -1.92 15.14
CA LEU A 70 -16.33 -1.46 14.30
C LEU A 70 -17.44 -2.51 14.46
N PRO A 71 -18.42 -2.34 15.38
CA PRO A 71 -19.43 -3.36 15.52
C PRO A 71 -20.25 -3.29 14.23
N PRO A 72 -20.51 -4.41 13.55
CA PRO A 72 -21.49 -4.38 12.50
C PRO A 72 -22.83 -4.18 13.21
N ASN A 73 -23.21 -2.92 13.47
CA ASN A 73 -24.49 -2.55 14.07
C ASN A 73 -25.71 -3.00 13.22
N LYS A 74 -25.52 -3.86 12.20
CA LYS A 74 -26.50 -4.24 11.19
C LYS A 74 -26.30 -5.63 10.55
N LEU A 75 -25.40 -6.50 11.03
CA LEU A 75 -25.32 -7.86 10.47
C LEU A 75 -26.14 -8.83 11.33
N GLU A 76 -27.46 -8.83 11.15
CA GLU A 76 -28.35 -9.84 11.75
C GLU A 76 -27.96 -11.26 11.31
N ASN A 77 -27.28 -11.40 10.15
CA ASN A 77 -26.73 -12.64 9.64
C ASN A 77 -25.27 -12.44 9.22
N ILE A 78 -24.33 -12.94 10.02
CA ILE A 78 -22.91 -12.95 9.66
C ILE A 78 -22.73 -13.97 8.53
N PRO A 79 -22.29 -13.57 7.32
CA PRO A 79 -22.02 -14.52 6.25
C PRO A 79 -20.92 -15.49 6.67
N ILE A 80 -21.07 -16.77 6.33
CA ILE A 80 -20.04 -17.78 6.60
C ILE A 80 -18.91 -17.57 5.61
N PRO A 81 -17.68 -17.27 6.06
CA PRO A 81 -16.56 -17.12 5.16
C PRO A 81 -16.15 -18.45 4.54
N LYS A 82 -15.74 -18.41 3.27
CA LYS A 82 -15.40 -19.58 2.47
C LYS A 82 -14.02 -19.45 1.83
N LEU A 83 -13.22 -20.51 1.99
CA LEU A 83 -12.02 -20.79 1.22
C LEU A 83 -12.36 -21.73 0.06
N ILE A 84 -12.20 -21.26 -1.16
CA ILE A 84 -12.28 -22.08 -2.37
C ILE A 84 -10.84 -22.48 -2.72
N SER A 85 -10.50 -23.74 -2.48
CA SER A 85 -9.15 -24.29 -2.74
C SER A 85 -9.17 -25.11 -4.02
N ILE A 86 -8.25 -24.79 -4.94
CA ILE A 86 -8.19 -25.35 -6.29
C ILE A 86 -6.84 -26.02 -6.49
N ASP A 87 -6.87 -27.33 -6.74
CA ASP A 87 -5.69 -28.15 -6.99
C ASP A 87 -6.12 -29.46 -7.70
N ASP A 88 -5.29 -30.02 -8.57
CA ASP A 88 -5.55 -31.32 -9.23
C ASP A 88 -4.86 -32.51 -8.56
N GLY A 89 -4.05 -32.26 -7.53
CA GLY A 89 -3.29 -33.25 -6.78
C GLY A 89 -2.08 -33.81 -7.52
N MET A 90 -1.75 -33.27 -8.70
CA MET A 90 -0.72 -33.84 -9.59
C MET A 90 0.66 -33.18 -9.42
N GLY A 91 0.77 -32.11 -8.63
CA GLY A 91 2.04 -31.44 -8.35
C GLY A 91 3.06 -32.36 -7.67
N GLU A 92 4.34 -32.22 -8.02
CA GLU A 92 5.42 -32.96 -7.37
C GLU A 92 5.47 -32.63 -5.87
N GLY A 93 5.49 -33.68 -5.02
CA GLY A 93 5.45 -33.51 -3.57
C GLY A 93 4.10 -33.00 -3.03
N SER A 94 3.03 -32.99 -3.84
CA SER A 94 1.73 -32.46 -3.45
C SER A 94 1.20 -33.10 -2.17
N SER A 95 0.70 -32.24 -1.28
CA SER A 95 0.00 -32.64 -0.06
C SER A 95 -1.51 -32.48 -0.15
N ALA A 96 -2.04 -32.11 -1.33
CA ALA A 96 -3.44 -31.81 -1.57
C ALA A 96 -4.38 -32.95 -1.13
N ASN A 97 -4.08 -34.20 -1.50
CA ASN A 97 -4.89 -35.36 -1.10
C ASN A 97 -5.03 -35.50 0.43
N LYS A 98 -3.95 -35.28 1.18
CA LYS A 98 -3.96 -35.33 2.65
C LYS A 98 -4.75 -34.16 3.24
N VAL A 99 -4.61 -32.97 2.66
CA VAL A 99 -5.39 -31.79 3.06
C VAL A 99 -6.88 -32.05 2.85
N TRP A 100 -7.27 -32.59 1.70
CA TRP A 100 -8.66 -32.92 1.41
C TRP A 100 -9.22 -33.95 2.39
N GLU A 101 -8.46 -34.97 2.75
CA GLU A 101 -8.87 -35.95 3.78
C GLU A 101 -9.08 -35.29 5.14
N ILE A 102 -8.17 -34.40 5.56
CA ILE A 102 -8.29 -33.65 6.82
C ILE A 102 -9.53 -32.76 6.83
N ILE A 103 -9.81 -32.08 5.71
CA ILE A 103 -11.02 -31.28 5.54
C ILE A 103 -12.25 -32.17 5.57
N GLU A 104 -12.23 -33.31 4.88
CA GLU A 104 -13.35 -34.26 4.85
C GLU A 104 -13.68 -34.82 6.25
N ASN A 105 -12.67 -34.99 7.10
CA ASN A 105 -12.83 -35.52 8.45
C ASN A 105 -13.08 -34.45 9.53
N ASN A 106 -13.09 -33.16 9.17
CA ASN A 106 -13.31 -32.05 10.11
C ASN A 106 -14.53 -31.20 9.70
N PRO A 107 -15.66 -31.31 10.42
CA PRO A 107 -16.89 -30.56 10.10
C PRO A 107 -16.71 -29.04 10.06
N ALA A 108 -15.86 -28.48 10.92
CA ALA A 108 -15.58 -27.04 10.92
C ALA A 108 -14.84 -26.63 9.64
N TYR A 109 -13.87 -27.43 9.19
CA TYR A 109 -13.19 -27.17 7.92
C TYR A 109 -14.14 -27.30 6.73
N LYS A 110 -15.02 -28.31 6.69
CA LYS A 110 -16.05 -28.41 5.65
C LYS A 110 -16.95 -27.17 5.59
N MET A 111 -17.38 -26.69 6.75
CA MET A 111 -18.25 -25.52 6.83
C MET A 111 -17.60 -24.29 6.19
N HIS A 112 -16.28 -24.16 6.26
CA HIS A 112 -15.52 -23.01 5.77
C HIS A 112 -14.76 -23.24 4.45
N SER A 113 -14.93 -24.39 3.80
CA SER A 113 -14.22 -24.71 2.54
C SER A 113 -15.16 -25.09 1.40
N GLU A 114 -14.61 -24.99 0.19
CA GLU A 114 -15.06 -25.60 -1.05
C GLU A 114 -13.83 -26.12 -1.79
N ILE A 115 -13.77 -27.41 -2.09
CA ILE A 115 -12.59 -28.04 -2.72
C ILE A 115 -12.89 -28.34 -4.18
N ILE A 116 -12.12 -27.73 -5.08
CA ILE A 116 -12.22 -27.96 -6.52
C ILE A 116 -11.01 -28.79 -6.95
N LYS A 117 -11.23 -30.11 -7.08
CA LYS A 117 -10.22 -31.09 -7.49
C LYS A 117 -10.00 -31.09 -9.01
N LYS A 118 -9.58 -29.95 -9.55
CA LYS A 118 -9.38 -29.76 -10.99
C LYS A 118 -8.18 -28.87 -11.24
N ASN A 119 -7.57 -29.10 -12.40
CA ASN A 119 -6.57 -28.21 -12.91
C ASN A 119 -7.22 -26.84 -13.19
N PHE A 120 -6.64 -25.75 -12.67
CA PHE A 120 -7.23 -24.42 -12.78
C PHE A 120 -7.41 -23.97 -14.25
N TYR A 121 -6.57 -24.44 -15.18
CA TYR A 121 -6.72 -24.15 -16.61
C TYR A 121 -8.06 -24.64 -17.18
N HIS A 122 -8.67 -25.65 -16.56
CA HIS A 122 -9.97 -26.19 -16.93
C HIS A 122 -11.15 -25.49 -16.26
N ILE A 123 -10.90 -24.56 -15.34
CA ILE A 123 -11.95 -23.72 -14.75
C ILE A 123 -12.26 -22.60 -15.74
N ASN A 124 -13.52 -22.47 -16.12
CA ASN A 124 -13.92 -21.48 -17.11
C ASN A 124 -14.18 -20.11 -16.44
N MET A 125 -14.17 -19.04 -17.23
CA MET A 125 -14.39 -17.68 -16.69
C MET A 125 -15.79 -17.46 -16.12
N LYS A 126 -16.81 -18.22 -16.56
CA LYS A 126 -18.17 -18.13 -16.02
C LYS A 126 -18.22 -18.67 -14.60
N ASP A 127 -17.52 -19.77 -14.32
CA ASP A 127 -17.41 -20.35 -12.97
C ASP A 127 -16.74 -19.34 -12.02
N ILE A 128 -15.64 -18.72 -12.46
CA ILE A 128 -14.93 -17.67 -11.70
C ILE A 128 -15.84 -16.46 -11.44
N GLN A 129 -16.66 -16.06 -12.42
CA GLN A 129 -17.62 -14.97 -12.26
C GLN A 129 -18.74 -15.30 -11.27
N GLN A 130 -19.18 -16.56 -11.20
CA GLN A 130 -20.20 -17.01 -10.25
C GLN A 130 -19.73 -16.96 -8.79
N TRP A 131 -18.43 -17.05 -8.54
CA TRP A 131 -17.88 -16.81 -7.22
C TRP A 131 -18.10 -15.36 -6.76
N GLY A 132 -18.33 -14.41 -7.66
CA GLY A 132 -18.52 -13.00 -7.32
C GLY A 132 -17.24 -12.37 -6.76
N LYS A 133 -17.39 -11.39 -5.86
CA LYS A 133 -16.24 -10.67 -5.31
C LYS A 133 -15.40 -11.55 -4.37
N ILE A 134 -14.08 -11.40 -4.51
CA ILE A 134 -13.05 -12.12 -3.77
C ILE A 134 -12.24 -11.13 -2.94
N ASP A 135 -12.01 -11.44 -1.67
CA ASP A 135 -11.33 -10.54 -0.72
C ASP A 135 -9.85 -10.89 -0.54
N LEU A 136 -9.50 -12.17 -0.73
CA LEU A 136 -8.12 -12.63 -0.68
C LEU A 136 -7.88 -13.70 -1.76
N ILE A 137 -6.79 -13.58 -2.49
CA ILE A 137 -6.31 -14.59 -3.43
C ILE A 137 -4.92 -15.03 -2.98
N TRP A 138 -4.71 -16.33 -2.81
CA TRP A 138 -3.41 -16.94 -2.51
C TRP A 138 -2.94 -17.75 -3.72
N LEU A 139 -1.78 -17.36 -4.28
CA LEU A 139 -1.15 -18.03 -5.42
C LEU A 139 0.13 -18.74 -4.94
N ASP A 140 0.09 -20.07 -4.92
CA ASP A 140 1.12 -20.94 -4.34
C ASP A 140 1.24 -22.26 -5.13
N ALA A 141 1.09 -22.17 -6.45
CA ALA A 141 1.27 -23.30 -7.35
C ALA A 141 1.70 -22.87 -8.75
N GLY A 142 2.48 -23.74 -9.38
CA GLY A 142 2.92 -23.58 -10.76
C GLY A 142 4.18 -22.72 -10.90
N THR A 143 4.24 -21.98 -12.00
CA THR A 143 5.35 -21.17 -12.47
C THR A 143 4.93 -19.70 -12.58
N LEU A 144 5.88 -18.82 -12.89
CA LEU A 144 5.58 -17.41 -13.18
C LEU A 144 4.59 -17.21 -14.34
N VAL A 145 4.50 -18.16 -15.27
CA VAL A 145 3.51 -18.12 -16.36
C VAL A 145 2.11 -18.42 -15.82
N ASP A 146 2.00 -19.40 -14.92
CA ASP A 146 0.76 -19.74 -14.22
C ASP A 146 0.29 -18.56 -13.36
N ASP A 147 1.19 -17.94 -12.60
CA ASP A 147 0.88 -16.73 -11.81
C ASP A 147 0.32 -15.60 -12.68
N ALA A 148 0.97 -15.31 -13.82
CA ALA A 148 0.49 -14.28 -14.74
C ALA A 148 -0.90 -14.62 -15.29
N PHE A 149 -1.15 -15.89 -15.58
CA PHE A 149 -2.45 -16.38 -16.02
C PHE A 149 -3.53 -16.24 -14.93
N PHE A 150 -3.23 -16.63 -13.68
CA PHE A 150 -4.14 -16.51 -12.55
C PHE A 150 -4.46 -15.05 -12.23
N LEU A 151 -3.45 -14.17 -12.24
CA LEU A 151 -3.64 -12.74 -12.05
C LEU A 151 -4.61 -12.16 -13.08
N ASN A 152 -4.44 -12.49 -14.37
CA ASN A 152 -5.33 -11.98 -15.42
C ASN A 152 -6.80 -12.42 -15.22
N ARG A 153 -7.01 -13.64 -14.72
CA ARG A 153 -8.37 -14.20 -14.55
C ARG A 153 -9.06 -13.76 -13.25
N LEU A 154 -8.32 -13.67 -12.15
CA LEU A 154 -8.89 -13.44 -10.82
C LEU A 154 -8.93 -11.95 -10.43
N THR A 155 -7.99 -11.13 -10.90
CA THR A 155 -7.94 -9.69 -10.56
C THR A 155 -9.24 -8.93 -10.85
N PRO A 156 -10.00 -9.18 -11.95
CA PRO A 156 -11.29 -8.52 -12.18
C PRO A 156 -12.34 -8.76 -11.08
N GLN A 157 -12.25 -9.89 -10.37
CA GLN A 157 -13.15 -10.25 -9.27
C GLN A 157 -12.70 -9.75 -7.90
N LEU A 158 -11.46 -9.23 -7.78
CA LEU A 158 -10.95 -8.70 -6.52
C LEU A 158 -11.81 -7.52 -6.02
N SER A 159 -12.24 -7.63 -4.76
CA SER A 159 -13.01 -6.61 -4.05
C SER A 159 -12.15 -5.36 -3.79
N GLU A 160 -12.81 -4.22 -3.57
CA GLU A 160 -12.13 -3.04 -3.03
C GLU A 160 -11.59 -3.38 -1.63
N GLY A 161 -10.32 -3.05 -1.37
CA GLY A 161 -9.61 -3.46 -0.16
C GLY A 161 -9.04 -4.89 -0.21
N GLY A 162 -9.44 -5.70 -1.20
CA GLY A 162 -8.98 -7.07 -1.33
C GLY A 162 -7.50 -7.19 -1.70
N ILE A 163 -6.90 -8.34 -1.34
CA ILE A 163 -5.46 -8.62 -1.51
C ILE A 163 -5.23 -9.83 -2.40
N ILE A 164 -4.24 -9.74 -3.29
CA ILE A 164 -3.60 -10.89 -3.94
C ILE A 164 -2.25 -11.10 -3.27
N ALA A 165 -2.01 -12.32 -2.80
CA ALA A 165 -0.76 -12.75 -2.21
C ALA A 165 -0.08 -13.78 -3.13
N LEU A 166 1.19 -13.52 -3.47
CA LEU A 166 2.02 -14.37 -4.33
C LEU A 166 3.19 -14.91 -3.52
N HIS A 167 3.43 -16.21 -3.61
CA HIS A 167 4.51 -16.87 -2.86
C HIS A 167 5.91 -16.63 -3.44
N GLU A 168 6.07 -16.42 -4.75
CA GLU A 168 7.38 -16.27 -5.38
C GLU A 168 7.56 -14.90 -6.08
N PRO A 169 7.54 -13.75 -5.35
CA PRO A 169 7.86 -12.44 -5.93
C PRO A 169 9.37 -12.21 -6.13
N PHE A 170 10.21 -13.01 -5.48
CA PHE A 170 11.67 -12.90 -5.47
C PHE A 170 12.33 -14.27 -5.66
N PHE A 171 13.53 -14.24 -6.24
CA PHE A 171 14.50 -15.33 -6.14
C PHE A 171 15.87 -14.77 -5.83
N THR A 172 16.75 -15.62 -5.31
CA THR A 172 18.11 -15.25 -4.96
C THR A 172 19.04 -15.53 -6.14
N SER A 173 19.76 -14.51 -6.59
CA SER A 173 20.67 -14.59 -7.75
C SER A 173 21.98 -13.87 -7.52
N ILE A 174 23.00 -14.23 -8.30
CA ILE A 174 24.30 -13.56 -8.28
C ILE A 174 24.22 -12.32 -9.18
N ILE A 175 24.34 -11.15 -8.56
CA ILE A 175 24.47 -9.88 -9.27
C ILE A 175 25.94 -9.47 -9.35
N ASN A 176 26.33 -8.83 -10.44
CA ASN A 176 27.65 -8.21 -10.57
C ASN A 176 27.53 -6.72 -10.24
N ASN A 177 28.19 -6.28 -9.18
CA ASN A 177 28.24 -4.87 -8.79
C ASN A 177 29.70 -4.39 -8.80
N ASN A 178 30.06 -3.58 -9.79
CA ASN A 178 31.41 -3.03 -9.95
C ASN A 178 32.53 -4.10 -9.92
N GLY A 179 32.30 -5.26 -10.55
CA GLY A 179 33.26 -6.37 -10.60
C GLY A 179 33.14 -7.38 -9.46
N ASN A 180 32.37 -7.07 -8.41
CA ASN A 180 32.12 -7.99 -7.30
C ASN A 180 30.84 -8.81 -7.53
N LYS A 181 30.95 -10.13 -7.43
CA LYS A 181 29.80 -11.05 -7.44
C LYS A 181 29.15 -11.08 -6.07
N LEU A 182 27.89 -10.67 -5.99
CA LEU A 182 27.11 -10.62 -4.75
C LEU A 182 25.85 -11.46 -4.89
N LEU A 183 25.58 -12.34 -3.92
CA LEU A 183 24.30 -13.05 -3.83
C LEU A 183 23.23 -12.12 -3.26
N ARG A 184 22.14 -11.89 -3.98
CA ARG A 184 21.07 -10.97 -3.58
C ARG A 184 19.69 -11.50 -3.98
N SER A 185 18.69 -11.23 -3.15
CA SER A 185 17.28 -11.37 -3.50
C SER A 185 16.91 -10.32 -4.56
N ILE A 186 16.43 -10.75 -5.71
CA ILE A 186 15.98 -9.89 -6.80
C ILE A 186 14.56 -10.26 -7.20
N ARG A 187 13.81 -9.28 -7.73
CA ARG A 187 12.42 -9.50 -8.16
C ARG A 187 12.39 -10.52 -9.29
N THR A 188 11.35 -11.35 -9.31
CA THR A 188 11.03 -12.14 -10.50
C THR A 188 10.69 -11.23 -11.67
N PRO A 189 10.84 -11.69 -12.94
CA PRO A 189 10.39 -10.94 -14.10
C PRO A 189 8.94 -10.47 -13.99
N LEU A 190 8.04 -11.32 -13.48
CA LEU A 190 6.63 -10.98 -13.26
C LEU A 190 6.49 -9.87 -12.20
N TRP A 191 7.16 -10.00 -11.05
CA TRP A 191 7.04 -9.01 -9.97
C TRP A 191 7.67 -7.66 -10.34
N GLU A 192 8.75 -7.68 -11.14
CA GLU A 192 9.37 -6.49 -11.71
C GLU A 192 8.43 -5.80 -12.71
N GLU A 193 7.73 -6.55 -13.56
CA GLU A 193 6.74 -6.01 -14.52
C GLU A 193 5.56 -5.37 -13.79
N ILE A 194 4.98 -6.07 -12.79
CA ILE A 194 3.91 -5.55 -11.94
C ILE A 194 4.36 -4.27 -11.24
N SER A 195 5.58 -4.26 -10.67
CA SER A 195 6.11 -3.10 -9.96
C SER A 195 6.29 -1.88 -10.85
N LYS A 196 6.66 -2.08 -12.12
CA LYS A 196 6.85 -0.99 -13.10
C LYS A 196 5.55 -0.42 -13.63
N HIS A 197 4.52 -1.26 -13.74
CA HIS A 197 3.27 -0.93 -14.42
C HIS A 197 2.07 -0.93 -13.47
N LEU A 198 2.31 -0.80 -12.17
CA LEU A 198 1.25 -0.73 -11.16
C LEU A 198 0.35 0.47 -11.41
N SER A 199 -0.96 0.21 -11.52
CA SER A 199 -1.98 1.26 -11.57
C SER A 199 -2.15 1.93 -10.21
N ASP A 200 -2.52 3.20 -10.20
CA ASP A 200 -2.83 3.97 -8.97
C ASP A 200 -3.94 3.34 -8.12
N GLN A 201 -4.78 2.50 -8.73
CA GLN A 201 -5.83 1.72 -8.07
C GLN A 201 -5.30 0.64 -7.12
N TYR A 202 -4.00 0.34 -7.20
CA TYR A 202 -3.37 -0.72 -6.42
C TYR A 202 -2.20 -0.16 -5.62
N GLU A 203 -1.82 -0.90 -4.59
CA GLU A 203 -0.55 -0.76 -3.89
C GLU A 203 0.13 -2.12 -3.78
N ILE A 204 1.45 -2.09 -3.70
CA ILE A 204 2.26 -3.30 -3.56
C ILE A 204 3.08 -3.24 -2.27
N ILE A 205 3.13 -4.37 -1.58
CA ILE A 205 4.05 -4.61 -0.48
C ILE A 205 4.87 -5.83 -0.87
N SER A 206 6.18 -5.76 -0.69
CA SER A 206 7.09 -6.86 -0.98
C SER A 206 7.88 -7.21 0.26
N LEU A 207 7.71 -8.42 0.76
CA LEU A 207 8.42 -8.94 1.92
C LEU A 207 9.43 -9.98 1.43
N THR A 208 10.67 -9.93 1.91
CA THR A 208 11.74 -10.86 1.49
C THR A 208 12.04 -11.89 2.58
N GLU A 209 12.25 -13.14 2.19
CA GLU A 209 12.80 -14.22 3.01
C GLU A 209 14.25 -14.50 2.59
N ASN A 210 15.19 -13.69 3.09
CA ASN A 210 16.59 -13.70 2.65
C ASN A 210 17.37 -15.00 2.91
N HIS A 211 16.80 -15.93 3.70
CA HIS A 211 17.39 -17.24 3.96
C HIS A 211 17.00 -18.29 2.91
N LYS A 212 16.11 -17.96 1.96
CA LYS A 212 15.62 -18.86 0.91
C LYS A 212 16.26 -18.56 -0.45
N TYR A 213 16.52 -19.60 -1.23
CA TYR A 213 17.06 -19.46 -2.59
C TYR A 213 15.96 -19.21 -3.63
N ARG A 214 14.85 -19.95 -3.54
CA ARG A 214 13.60 -19.78 -4.29
C ARG A 214 12.46 -19.47 -3.32
N GLN A 215 11.32 -19.00 -3.83
CA GLN A 215 10.20 -18.61 -2.97
C GLN A 215 10.66 -17.67 -1.84
N SER A 216 11.55 -16.72 -2.18
CA SER A 216 12.31 -15.95 -1.20
C SER A 216 11.57 -14.69 -0.75
N GLY A 217 10.25 -14.78 -0.58
CA GLY A 217 9.44 -13.67 -0.10
C GLY A 217 7.95 -13.88 -0.20
N LEU A 218 7.21 -12.80 0.00
CA LEU A 218 5.75 -12.71 -0.14
C LEU A 218 5.41 -11.38 -0.82
N GLY A 219 4.72 -11.46 -1.95
CA GLY A 219 4.29 -10.31 -2.73
C GLY A 219 2.83 -10.06 -2.47
N LEU A 220 2.47 -8.86 -2.01
CA LEU A 220 1.09 -8.47 -1.77
C LEU A 220 0.71 -7.37 -2.75
N ILE A 221 -0.41 -7.56 -3.45
CA ILE A 221 -1.05 -6.55 -4.28
C ILE A 221 -2.40 -6.25 -3.66
N ARG A 222 -2.59 -5.05 -3.10
CA ARG A 222 -3.89 -4.64 -2.54
C ARG A 222 -4.57 -3.70 -3.50
N LYS A 223 -5.86 -3.94 -3.76
CA LYS A 223 -6.73 -3.00 -4.45
C LYS A 223 -7.21 -1.95 -3.46
N LYS A 224 -6.92 -0.68 -3.73
CA LYS A 224 -7.36 0.43 -2.88
C LYS A 224 -8.87 0.56 -2.95
N THR A 225 -9.47 0.98 -1.85
CA THR A 225 -10.87 1.39 -1.84
C THR A 225 -11.04 2.72 -2.55
N LYS A 226 -12.26 3.00 -3.04
CA LYS A 226 -12.56 4.29 -3.68
C LYS A 226 -12.22 5.52 -2.81
N TYR A 227 -12.28 5.38 -1.49
CA TYR A 227 -11.97 6.47 -0.55
C TYR A 227 -10.47 6.73 -0.40
N GLU A 228 -9.65 5.70 -0.59
CA GLU A 228 -8.18 5.82 -0.55
C GLU A 228 -7.62 6.41 -1.85
N LEU A 229 -8.40 6.42 -2.93
CA LEU A 229 -8.05 7.08 -4.19
C LEU A 229 -8.31 8.59 -4.16
N ILE A 230 -9.06 9.07 -3.16
CA ILE A 230 -9.39 10.48 -3.01
C ILE A 230 -8.36 11.11 -2.07
N TYR A 231 -7.49 11.95 -2.63
CA TYR A 231 -6.69 12.84 -1.82
C TYR A 231 -7.57 13.94 -1.25
N ARG A 232 -7.43 14.17 0.06
CA ARG A 232 -8.08 15.29 0.75
C ARG A 232 -7.52 16.61 0.22
N LYS A 233 -8.35 17.66 0.22
CA LYS A 233 -8.02 18.96 -0.38
C LYS A 233 -7.40 19.91 0.64
N GLU A 234 -7.79 19.74 1.88
CA GLU A 234 -7.35 20.49 3.05
C GLU A 234 -5.85 20.25 3.29
N SER A 235 -5.19 21.23 3.89
CA SER A 235 -3.81 21.03 4.33
C SER A 235 -3.77 20.06 5.51
N PHE A 236 -2.68 19.30 5.64
CA PHE A 236 -2.45 18.41 6.78
C PHE A 236 -2.67 19.14 8.13
N GLN A 237 -2.25 20.41 8.22
CA GLN A 237 -2.38 21.20 9.44
C GLN A 237 -3.83 21.61 9.75
N GLU A 238 -4.64 21.91 8.73
CA GLU A 238 -6.09 22.15 8.91
C GLU A 238 -6.79 20.87 9.34
N GLU A 239 -6.45 19.73 8.74
CA GLU A 239 -7.01 18.43 9.13
C GLU A 239 -6.67 18.05 10.57
N MET A 240 -5.44 18.30 11.01
CA MET A 240 -5.04 18.10 12.41
C MET A 240 -5.94 18.90 13.35
N LEU A 241 -6.26 20.15 13.02
CA LEU A 241 -7.17 20.96 13.82
C LEU A 241 -8.60 20.41 13.84
N ILE A 242 -9.09 19.88 12.71
CA ILE A 242 -10.41 19.23 12.60
C ILE A 242 -10.51 18.02 13.53
N ILE A 243 -9.44 17.20 13.64
CA ILE A 243 -9.38 16.07 14.58
C ILE A 243 -8.94 16.48 16.00
N ASN A 244 -9.01 17.77 16.30
CA ASN A 244 -8.67 18.36 17.60
C ASN A 244 -7.21 18.12 18.06
N GLN A 245 -6.28 18.06 17.11
CA GLN A 245 -4.85 17.91 17.33
C GLN A 245 -4.07 19.19 16.97
N ALA A 246 -2.81 19.27 17.40
CA ALA A 246 -1.94 20.40 17.10
C ALA A 246 -1.50 20.43 15.61
N PRO A 247 -1.43 21.60 14.96
CA PRO A 247 -1.17 21.72 13.52
C PRO A 247 0.32 21.55 13.18
N ILE A 248 0.79 20.31 13.12
CA ILE A 248 2.19 19.97 12.85
C ILE A 248 2.57 20.27 11.39
N LEU A 249 3.75 20.87 11.18
CA LEU A 249 4.41 20.98 9.89
C LEU A 249 4.89 19.60 9.42
N PRO A 250 4.46 19.13 8.25
CA PRO A 250 4.92 17.86 7.73
C PRO A 250 6.36 17.97 7.23
N ASP A 251 7.30 17.37 7.95
CA ASP A 251 8.67 17.08 7.49
C ASP A 251 9.01 15.63 7.79
N PHE A 252 8.68 14.75 6.84
CA PHE A 252 8.93 13.30 6.96
C PHE A 252 10.22 12.89 6.23
N GLY A 253 11.13 13.83 6.00
CA GLY A 253 12.40 13.59 5.30
C GLY A 253 12.21 12.93 3.93
N ASP A 254 13.04 11.94 3.63
CA ASP A 254 13.08 11.26 2.34
C ASP A 254 11.80 10.49 1.99
N ILE A 255 10.96 10.16 2.99
CA ILE A 255 9.67 9.46 2.78
C ILE A 255 8.71 10.33 1.95
N THR A 256 8.77 11.66 2.12
CA THR A 256 7.88 12.61 1.41
C THR A 256 8.58 13.45 0.36
N LYS A 257 9.90 13.30 0.19
CA LYS A 257 10.61 13.84 -0.97
C LYS A 257 10.17 13.07 -2.21
N LYS A 258 9.05 13.49 -2.82
CA LYS A 258 8.71 13.08 -4.18
C LYS A 258 9.84 13.54 -5.11
N ASN A 259 10.71 12.60 -5.50
CA ASN A 259 11.66 12.80 -6.61
C ASN A 259 10.97 12.94 -7.98
N TYR A 260 9.63 12.80 -8.01
CA TYR A 260 8.79 12.98 -9.18
C TYR A 260 8.35 14.44 -9.31
N HIS A 261 9.28 15.30 -9.72
CA HIS A 261 8.93 16.63 -10.24
C HIS A 261 8.83 16.52 -11.77
N PRO A 262 7.77 17.02 -12.42
CA PRO A 262 7.72 17.16 -13.89
C PRO A 262 8.91 17.96 -14.45
N ILE A 263 9.64 18.69 -13.61
CA ILE A 263 10.87 19.40 -13.97
C ILE A 263 12.07 18.44 -14.05
N SER A 264 12.08 17.34 -13.28
CA SER A 264 13.20 16.39 -13.28
C SER A 264 13.32 15.66 -14.62
N ILE A 265 12.19 15.32 -15.26
CA ILE A 265 12.19 14.71 -16.60
C ILE A 265 12.67 15.66 -17.69
N LEU A 266 12.45 16.97 -17.48
CA LEU A 266 13.01 18.06 -18.28
C LEU A 266 14.47 18.37 -17.94
N LYS A 267 15.16 17.64 -17.05
CA LYS A 267 16.64 17.73 -16.96
C LYS A 267 17.33 17.05 -18.14
N ASN A 268 16.68 16.09 -18.78
CA ASN A 268 17.17 15.44 -19.99
C ASN A 268 17.01 16.37 -21.21
N LYS A 269 18.09 16.60 -21.97
CA LYS A 269 18.11 17.51 -23.13
C LYS A 269 17.13 17.08 -24.23
N ALA A 270 17.04 15.79 -24.55
CA ALA A 270 16.12 15.29 -25.58
C ALA A 270 14.66 15.48 -25.18
N ASN A 271 14.33 15.20 -23.91
CA ASN A 271 12.99 15.43 -23.38
C ASN A 271 12.58 16.91 -23.44
N ARG A 272 13.49 17.85 -23.09
CA ARG A 272 13.21 19.28 -23.23
C ARG A 272 12.96 19.69 -24.66
N ILE A 273 13.82 19.27 -25.58
CA ILE A 273 13.73 19.64 -26.99
C ILE A 273 12.40 19.16 -27.58
N ILE A 274 11.98 17.93 -27.28
CA ILE A 274 10.73 17.38 -27.79
C ILE A 274 9.51 18.02 -27.13
N TYR A 275 9.55 18.25 -25.81
CA TYR A 275 8.49 18.98 -25.11
C TYR A 275 8.30 20.38 -25.72
N SER A 276 9.39 21.11 -25.97
CA SER A 276 9.35 22.42 -26.64
C SER A 276 8.88 22.33 -28.09
N ALA A 277 9.25 21.28 -28.84
CA ALA A 277 8.76 21.08 -30.20
C ALA A 277 7.23 20.92 -30.23
N ILE A 278 6.67 20.15 -29.29
CA ILE A 278 5.23 19.96 -29.14
C ILE A 278 4.54 21.28 -28.72
N GLN A 279 5.15 22.06 -27.81
CA GLN A 279 4.67 23.41 -27.46
C GLN A 279 4.59 24.34 -28.67
N LEU A 280 5.52 24.20 -29.61
CA LEU A 280 5.56 24.95 -30.87
C LEU A 280 4.73 24.28 -31.99
N GLU A 281 3.81 23.39 -31.63
CA GLU A 281 2.87 22.70 -32.53
C GLU A 281 3.51 21.71 -33.52
N PHE A 282 4.79 21.35 -33.34
CA PHE A 282 5.40 20.19 -34.00
C PHE A 282 4.99 18.93 -33.25
N ASN A 283 3.79 18.44 -33.57
CA ASN A 283 3.03 17.49 -32.77
C ASN A 283 2.94 16.07 -33.35
N SER A 284 3.76 15.74 -34.35
CA SER A 284 3.89 14.38 -34.91
C SER A 284 5.36 13.98 -34.97
N ILE A 285 5.64 12.68 -35.02
CA ILE A 285 7.01 12.16 -35.07
C ILE A 285 7.75 12.70 -36.30
N GLU A 286 7.10 12.80 -37.47
CA GLU A 286 7.75 13.35 -38.67
C GLU A 286 8.12 14.83 -38.48
N LYS A 287 7.21 15.64 -37.94
CA LYS A 287 7.45 17.07 -37.69
C LYS A 287 8.52 17.31 -36.62
N ILE A 288 8.51 16.52 -35.54
CA ILE A 288 9.52 16.59 -34.48
C ILE A 288 10.89 16.22 -35.05
N LYS A 289 10.97 15.19 -35.90
CA LYS A 289 12.23 14.79 -36.54
C LYS A 289 12.80 15.90 -37.44
N GLN A 290 11.93 16.59 -38.20
CA GLN A 290 12.34 17.68 -39.08
C GLN A 290 12.93 18.88 -38.32
N ILE A 291 12.38 19.23 -37.14
CA ILE A 291 12.81 20.43 -36.40
C ILE A 291 13.93 20.17 -35.38
N THR A 292 14.01 18.95 -34.84
CA THR A 292 14.95 18.62 -33.75
C THR A 292 16.22 17.92 -34.21
N PHE A 293 16.24 17.37 -35.43
CA PHE A 293 17.32 16.52 -35.97
C PHE A 293 17.70 15.32 -35.08
N LEU A 294 16.80 14.91 -34.17
CA LEU A 294 16.99 13.73 -33.33
C LEU A 294 16.65 12.45 -34.11
N ASP A 295 17.29 11.34 -33.74
CA ASP A 295 16.94 10.04 -34.31
C ASP A 295 15.59 9.54 -33.77
N ILE A 296 14.91 8.71 -34.57
CA ILE A 296 13.55 8.23 -34.26
C ILE A 296 13.49 7.51 -32.92
N LYS A 297 14.52 6.73 -32.57
CA LYS A 297 14.55 5.94 -31.32
C LYS A 297 14.64 6.85 -30.10
N THR A 298 15.44 7.92 -30.18
CA THR A 298 15.48 8.96 -29.15
C THR A 298 14.14 9.69 -29.05
N ILE A 299 13.51 10.01 -30.18
CA ILE A 299 12.18 10.66 -30.20
C ILE A 299 11.13 9.80 -29.51
N GLU A 300 11.01 8.52 -29.88
CA GLU A 300 10.05 7.60 -29.28
C GLU A 300 10.29 7.38 -27.79
N LYS A 301 11.55 7.22 -27.38
CA LYS A 301 11.92 7.06 -25.97
C LYS A 301 11.52 8.29 -25.15
N SER A 302 11.79 9.48 -25.67
CA SER A 302 11.46 10.74 -25.03
C SER A 302 9.95 10.99 -25.01
N LEU A 303 9.21 10.67 -26.07
CA LEU A 303 7.74 10.75 -26.09
C LEU A 303 7.13 9.80 -25.07
N LYS A 304 7.56 8.53 -25.02
CA LYS A 304 7.11 7.57 -23.99
C LYS A 304 7.39 8.08 -22.58
N SER A 305 8.57 8.66 -22.39
CA SER A 305 9.00 9.26 -21.13
C SER A 305 8.19 10.51 -20.75
N LEU A 306 7.82 11.37 -21.69
CA LEU A 306 7.01 12.57 -21.39
C LEU A 306 5.55 12.17 -21.10
N THR A 307 5.01 11.21 -21.85
CA THR A 307 3.65 10.67 -21.65
C THR A 307 3.51 9.93 -20.33
N SER A 308 4.50 9.12 -19.93
CA SER A 308 4.46 8.42 -18.63
C SER A 308 4.53 9.37 -17.44
N TYR A 309 5.11 10.57 -17.63
CA TYR A 309 5.11 11.66 -16.65
C TYR A 309 3.90 12.59 -16.80
N GLY A 310 2.97 12.27 -17.70
CA GLY A 310 1.73 12.99 -17.95
C GLY A 310 1.91 14.36 -18.60
N LEU A 311 3.13 14.78 -18.93
CA LEU A 311 3.42 16.12 -19.50
C LEU A 311 2.81 16.33 -20.89
N ILE A 312 2.62 15.23 -21.62
CA ILE A 312 1.98 15.21 -22.92
C ILE A 312 1.00 14.04 -23.00
N TYR A 313 0.05 14.10 -23.91
CA TYR A 313 -0.83 12.99 -24.29
C TYR A 313 -0.90 12.86 -25.81
N ASN A 314 -1.30 11.69 -26.30
CA ASN A 314 -1.47 11.42 -27.72
C ASN A 314 -2.96 11.29 -28.04
N GLU A 315 -3.44 12.13 -28.94
CA GLU A 315 -4.80 12.10 -29.46
C GLU A 315 -4.73 11.96 -30.98
N ASN A 316 -5.20 10.84 -31.52
CA ASN A 316 -5.23 10.59 -32.97
C ASN A 316 -3.89 10.79 -33.69
N LYS A 317 -2.78 10.30 -33.09
CA LYS A 317 -1.38 10.44 -33.59
C LYS A 317 -0.81 11.86 -33.49
N ILE A 318 -1.48 12.75 -32.76
CA ILE A 318 -1.03 14.11 -32.49
C ILE A 318 -0.71 14.22 -31.00
N PHE A 319 0.54 14.58 -30.69
CA PHE A 319 0.97 14.85 -29.32
C PHE A 319 0.55 16.25 -28.89
N LYS A 320 -0.08 16.35 -27.72
CA LYS A 320 -0.52 17.61 -27.11
C LYS A 320 0.04 17.75 -25.71
N LEU A 321 0.20 18.99 -25.25
CA LEU A 321 0.62 19.29 -23.91
C LEU A 321 -0.51 19.09 -22.91
N ASN A 322 -0.15 18.66 -21.70
CA ASN A 322 -1.06 18.58 -20.57
C ASN A 322 -0.75 19.67 -19.55
N ASP A 323 -1.39 20.83 -19.70
CA ASP A 323 -1.11 21.99 -18.87
C ASP A 323 -1.62 21.87 -17.42
N ILE A 324 -2.53 20.91 -17.17
CA ILE A 324 -3.08 20.60 -15.84
C ILE A 324 -1.96 20.27 -14.83
N ILE A 325 -0.83 19.74 -15.31
CA ILE A 325 0.32 19.42 -14.45
C ILE A 325 1.01 20.67 -13.91
N TRP A 326 1.08 21.74 -14.71
CA TRP A 326 1.71 22.99 -14.31
C TRP A 326 0.84 23.78 -13.33
N GLU A 327 -0.48 23.70 -13.48
CA GLU A 327 -1.45 24.28 -12.52
C GLU A 327 -1.41 23.60 -11.15
N LYS A 328 -0.99 22.33 -11.09
CA LYS A 328 -0.84 21.55 -9.86
C LYS A 328 0.54 21.69 -9.20
N LEU A 329 1.49 22.38 -9.83
CA LEU A 329 2.73 22.69 -9.15
C LEU A 329 2.40 23.59 -7.95
N PRO A 330 2.98 23.33 -6.76
CA PRO A 330 2.72 24.16 -5.60
C PRO A 330 3.10 25.60 -5.95
N SER A 331 2.11 26.46 -6.16
CA SER A 331 2.30 27.89 -6.17
C SER A 331 2.88 28.25 -4.81
N ASN A 332 4.15 28.66 -4.77
CA ASN A 332 4.85 29.04 -3.54
C ASN A 332 4.12 30.15 -2.74
N SER A 333 3.08 30.76 -3.31
CA SER A 333 2.42 31.98 -2.81
C SER A 333 1.09 31.77 -2.08
N GLN A 334 0.48 30.58 -2.07
CA GLN A 334 -0.79 30.36 -1.35
C GLN A 334 -0.76 29.04 -0.57
N LYS A 335 0.15 28.93 0.40
CA LYS A 335 -0.10 28.06 1.54
C LYS A 335 -0.96 28.87 2.50
N ASN A 336 -2.19 28.40 2.78
CA ASN A 336 -3.01 28.90 3.88
C ASN A 336 -2.12 28.92 5.14
N LYS A 337 -1.58 30.09 5.50
CA LYS A 337 -0.86 30.23 6.75
C LYS A 337 -1.90 30.19 7.84
N ILE A 338 -2.08 29.03 8.46
CA ILE A 338 -2.79 28.93 9.73
C ILE A 338 -2.08 29.89 10.69
N ASN A 339 -2.83 30.81 11.28
CA ASN A 339 -2.29 31.70 12.28
C ASN A 339 -2.10 30.94 13.59
N ILE A 340 -0.91 30.35 13.77
CA ILE A 340 -0.58 29.47 14.90
C ILE A 340 -0.70 30.19 16.26
N TYR A 341 -0.69 31.52 16.26
CA TYR A 341 -0.73 32.36 17.46
C TYR A 341 -2.14 32.57 18.04
N HIS A 342 -3.17 31.89 17.50
CA HIS A 342 -4.47 31.83 18.15
C HIS A 342 -4.43 30.97 19.42
N LYS A 343 -5.09 31.44 20.49
CA LYS A 343 -5.11 30.81 21.80
C LYS A 343 -5.42 29.31 21.75
N ASP A 344 -6.49 28.91 21.06
CA ASP A 344 -6.91 27.50 20.96
C ASP A 344 -5.84 26.61 20.31
N ILE A 345 -5.02 27.16 19.40
CA ILE A 345 -3.92 26.43 18.75
C ILE A 345 -2.72 26.35 19.70
N LEU A 346 -2.39 27.43 20.40
CA LEU A 346 -1.33 27.45 21.40
C LEU A 346 -1.61 26.48 22.56
N ASP A 347 -2.87 26.42 23.02
CA ASP A 347 -3.33 25.46 24.02
C ASP A 347 -3.06 24.01 23.56
N LYS A 348 -3.40 23.69 22.31
CA LYS A 348 -3.14 22.37 21.69
C LYS A 348 -1.65 22.09 21.53
N ILE A 349 -0.84 23.08 21.18
CA ILE A 349 0.62 22.91 21.09
C ILE A 349 1.15 22.57 22.48
N ILE A 350 0.87 23.40 23.48
CA ILE A 350 1.40 23.27 24.83
C ILE A 350 0.91 22.01 25.55
N SER A 351 -0.29 21.52 25.23
CA SER A 351 -0.80 20.27 25.81
C SER A 351 0.11 19.06 25.54
N ASN A 352 0.96 19.12 24.51
CA ASN A 352 1.92 18.06 24.17
C ASN A 352 3.22 18.10 25.01
N LEU A 353 3.46 19.15 25.79
CA LEU A 353 4.58 19.21 26.73
C LEU A 353 4.16 18.70 28.11
N ASN A 354 5.03 17.93 28.75
CA ASN A 354 4.82 17.44 30.11
C ASN A 354 4.95 18.60 31.11
N PHE A 355 3.96 18.72 32.01
CA PHE A 355 3.94 19.78 33.03
C PHE A 355 5.09 19.66 34.05
N ASN A 356 5.55 18.44 34.31
CA ASN A 356 6.55 18.16 35.35
C ASN A 356 7.99 18.15 34.83
N GLU A 357 8.19 18.33 33.53
CA GLU A 357 9.52 18.32 32.92
C GLU A 357 10.10 19.72 32.76
N ILE A 358 11.43 19.76 32.73
CA ILE A 358 12.23 20.94 32.42
C ILE A 358 12.93 20.63 31.10
N TYR A 359 12.78 21.54 30.14
CA TYR A 359 13.33 21.41 28.80
C TYR A 359 14.46 22.41 28.57
N SER A 360 15.53 21.98 27.94
CA SER A 360 16.57 22.87 27.44
C SER A 360 16.04 23.76 26.30
N GLU A 361 16.78 24.83 26.00
CA GLU A 361 16.45 25.69 24.86
C GLU A 361 16.42 24.92 23.53
N GLN A 362 17.31 23.95 23.36
CA GLN A 362 17.39 23.14 22.15
C GLN A 362 16.16 22.25 21.99
N GLU A 363 15.70 21.61 23.06
CA GLU A 363 14.50 20.75 23.06
C GLU A 363 13.24 21.56 22.75
N ILE A 364 13.03 22.70 23.39
CA ILE A 364 11.87 23.56 23.08
C ILE A 364 11.92 24.11 21.66
N SER A 365 13.11 24.46 21.17
CA SER A 365 13.25 24.93 19.78
C SER A 365 12.93 23.84 18.77
N SER A 366 13.40 22.61 19.03
CA SER A 366 13.08 21.45 18.21
C SER A 366 11.60 21.07 18.28
N PHE A 367 10.95 21.28 19.43
CA PHE A 367 9.52 21.11 19.58
C PHE A 367 8.74 22.17 18.78
N CYS A 368 9.08 23.46 18.96
CA CYS A 368 8.42 24.56 18.27
C CYS A 368 8.59 24.47 16.74
N SER A 369 9.73 23.96 16.25
CA SER A 369 9.98 23.79 14.82
C SER A 369 9.08 22.74 14.16
N MET A 370 8.44 21.87 14.96
CA MET A 370 7.40 20.97 14.46
C MET A 370 6.11 21.71 14.08
N PHE A 371 5.91 22.96 14.50
CA PHE A 371 4.65 23.69 14.28
C PHE A 371 4.83 24.94 13.44
N ASP A 372 5.91 25.69 13.64
CA ASP A 372 6.22 26.90 12.88
C ASP A 372 7.68 26.90 12.40
N ARG A 373 7.89 27.37 11.16
CA ARG A 373 9.24 27.58 10.63
C ARG A 373 9.95 28.70 11.38
N ASP A 374 9.19 29.70 11.84
CA ASP A 374 9.68 30.71 12.79
C ASP A 374 9.46 30.23 14.23
N PHE A 375 10.09 29.11 14.56
CA PHE A 375 9.99 28.48 15.88
C PHE A 375 10.50 29.39 17.01
N ALA A 376 11.38 30.35 16.69
CA ALA A 376 11.88 31.31 17.67
C ALA A 376 10.79 32.29 18.10
N THR A 377 10.01 32.81 17.15
CA THR A 377 8.84 33.65 17.43
C THR A 377 7.77 32.86 18.18
N LEU A 378 7.44 31.64 17.74
CA LEU A 378 6.50 30.77 18.46
C LEU A 378 6.92 30.55 19.92
N ARG A 379 8.17 30.16 20.15
CA ARG A 379 8.72 29.98 21.50
C ARG A 379 8.61 31.24 22.35
N ARG A 380 8.88 32.41 21.76
CA ARG A 380 8.76 33.70 22.46
C ARG A 380 7.31 34.00 22.82
N THR A 381 6.38 33.82 21.89
CA THR A 381 4.95 34.04 22.15
C THR A 381 4.42 33.12 23.25
N LEU A 382 4.88 31.87 23.32
CA LEU A 382 4.53 30.97 24.41
C LEU A 382 5.02 31.46 25.78
N ILE A 383 6.16 32.16 25.85
CA ILE A 383 6.62 32.81 27.08
C ILE A 383 5.78 34.05 27.39
N ASP A 384 5.60 34.93 26.39
CA ASP A 384 4.92 36.20 26.56
C ASP A 384 3.45 36.01 27.00
N LEU A 385 2.80 34.95 26.51
CA LEU A 385 1.44 34.55 26.90
C LEU A 385 1.39 33.62 28.12
N SER A 386 2.50 33.45 28.83
CA SER A 386 2.59 32.66 30.06
C SER A 386 2.23 31.17 29.93
N TYR A 387 2.47 30.56 28.76
CA TYR A 387 2.43 29.11 28.60
C TYR A 387 3.73 28.43 29.01
N LEU A 388 4.86 29.12 28.84
CA LEU A 388 6.19 28.66 29.22
C LEU A 388 6.86 29.68 30.15
N LYS A 389 7.60 29.18 31.14
CA LYS A 389 8.52 29.97 31.95
C LYS A 389 9.95 29.63 31.58
N ARG A 390 10.78 30.65 31.33
CA ARG A 390 12.22 30.48 31.18
C ARG A 390 12.95 30.79 32.49
N ASP A 391 13.87 29.94 32.91
CA ASP A 391 14.74 30.18 34.07
C ASP A 391 16.05 30.91 33.66
N ASN A 392 16.83 31.31 34.67
CA ASN A 392 18.11 32.02 34.46
C ASN A 392 19.19 31.16 33.78
N ASN A 393 19.03 29.84 33.79
CA ASN A 393 19.94 28.89 33.18
C ASN A 393 19.55 28.58 31.71
N GLY A 394 18.49 29.20 31.21
CA GLY A 394 18.01 29.01 29.84
C GLY A 394 17.09 27.80 29.65
N ASN A 395 16.63 27.18 30.74
CA ASN A 395 15.66 26.09 30.67
C ASN A 395 14.23 26.61 30.70
N TYR A 396 13.31 25.77 30.22
CA TYR A 396 11.91 26.08 30.01
C TYR A 396 11.04 25.09 30.78
N LYS A 397 9.95 25.58 31.36
CA LYS A 397 8.94 24.76 32.00
C LYS A 397 7.54 25.21 31.59
N ARG A 398 6.64 24.26 31.35
CA ARG A 398 5.22 24.54 31.10
C ARG A 398 4.55 25.15 32.34
N ILE A 399 3.71 26.15 32.10
CA ILE A 399 2.86 26.79 33.11
C ILE A 399 1.41 26.31 32.89
N ASN A 400 0.63 26.26 33.97
CA ASN A 400 -0.78 25.86 33.96
C ASN A 400 -1.68 26.96 33.43
#